data_AF-A0A0U4ARF3-F1
#
_entry.id   AF-A0A0U4ARF3-F1
#
_cell.length_a   1.000
_cell.length_b   1.000
_cell.length_c   1.000
_cell.angle_alpha   90.00
_cell.angle_beta   90.00
_cell.angle_gamma   90.00
#
_symmetry.space_group_name_H-M   'P 1'
#
loop_
_entity.id
_entity.type
_entity.pdbx_description
1 polymer ?
#
loop_
_entity_poly.entity_id
_entity_poly.type
_entity_poly.pdbx_seq_one_letter_code
_entity_poly.pdbx_strand_id
1 'polypeptide(L)'
;MAIFADVGGLEEYYVLFQNYGFGGTAESWVEHIETIIEEHQPELLEELEFEEGGHTFVAYAPNQAVAERFLACVLPFFGTLPLLQKYLSQADPDDFFA
;
A
#
# COMPACT_ATOMS: atom_id res chain seq x y z
N MET A 1 -12.68 11.60 -2.94
CA MET A 1 -11.30 12.05 -3.24
C MET A 1 -10.51 10.84 -3.68
N ALA A 2 -9.64 10.96 -4.68
CA ALA A 2 -8.82 9.86 -5.15
C ALA A 2 -7.34 10.13 -4.84
N ILE A 3 -6.66 9.14 -4.29
CA ILE A 3 -5.21 9.10 -4.10
C ILE A 3 -4.69 8.06 -5.07
N PHE A 4 -3.72 8.43 -5.91
CA PHE A 4 -3.27 7.55 -6.99
C PHE A 4 -1.74 7.52 -7.10
N ALA A 5 -1.21 6.37 -7.53
CA ALA A 5 0.18 6.18 -7.89
C ALA A 5 0.30 5.30 -9.13
N ASP A 6 1.07 5.74 -10.13
CA ASP A 6 1.43 4.92 -11.30
C ASP A 6 2.55 3.95 -10.93
N VAL A 7 2.17 2.81 -10.35
CA VAL A 7 3.12 1.79 -9.87
C VAL A 7 3.90 1.15 -11.01
N GLY A 8 3.35 1.11 -12.24
CA GLY A 8 4.07 0.62 -13.42
C GLY A 8 5.26 1.48 -13.82
N GLY A 9 5.23 2.78 -13.50
CA GLY A 9 6.34 3.71 -13.69
C GLY A 9 7.39 3.69 -12.56
N LEU A 10 7.14 2.96 -11.46
CA LEU A 10 7.98 2.96 -10.26
C LEU A 10 8.87 1.71 -10.18
N GLU A 11 9.82 1.59 -11.11
CA GLU A 11 10.70 0.42 -11.22
C GLU A 11 11.49 0.12 -9.92
N GLU A 12 11.96 1.15 -9.22
CA GLU A 12 12.68 1.00 -7.94
C GLU A 12 11.81 0.35 -6.86
N TYR A 13 10.52 0.69 -6.83
CA TYR A 13 9.57 0.09 -5.91
C TYR A 13 9.29 -1.36 -6.31
N TYR A 14 9.02 -1.61 -7.60
CA TYR A 14 8.81 -2.96 -8.12
C TYR A 14 9.95 -3.91 -7.75
N VAL A 15 11.20 -3.49 -7.99
CA VAL A 15 12.40 -4.27 -7.64
C VAL A 15 12.51 -4.48 -6.13
N LEU A 16 12.14 -3.49 -5.33
CA LEU A 16 12.18 -3.60 -3.87
C LEU A 16 11.24 -4.69 -3.35
N PHE A 17 9.97 -4.71 -3.80
CA PHE A 17 9.03 -5.78 -3.42
C PHE A 17 9.56 -7.17 -3.81
N GLN A 18 10.05 -7.32 -5.04
CA GLN A 18 10.61 -8.58 -5.53
C GLN A 18 11.81 -9.07 -4.73
N ASN A 19 12.68 -8.16 -4.25
CA ASN A 19 13.83 -8.53 -3.41
C ASN A 19 13.42 -9.15 -2.06
N TYR A 20 12.20 -8.89 -1.60
CA TYR A 20 11.65 -9.46 -0.37
C TYR A 20 10.62 -10.57 -0.63
N GLY A 21 10.42 -10.99 -1.88
CA GLY A 21 9.51 -12.09 -2.23
C GLY A 21 8.07 -11.67 -2.52
N PHE A 22 7.78 -10.38 -2.56
CA PHE A 22 6.44 -9.83 -2.82
C PHE A 22 6.23 -9.41 -4.27
N GLY A 23 4.96 -9.31 -4.69
CA GLY A 23 4.60 -8.72 -5.98
C GLY A 23 4.93 -7.23 -6.04
N GLY A 24 5.45 -6.73 -7.16
CA GLY A 24 5.66 -5.29 -7.34
C GLY A 24 4.46 -4.55 -7.96
N THR A 25 3.29 -5.19 -8.03
CA THR A 25 2.11 -4.74 -8.76
C THR A 25 1.18 -3.89 -7.89
N ALA A 26 0.16 -3.28 -8.51
CA ALA A 26 -0.87 -2.54 -7.78
C ALA A 26 -1.59 -3.41 -6.74
N GLU A 27 -1.85 -4.67 -7.09
CA GLU A 27 -2.48 -5.65 -6.18
C GLU A 27 -1.65 -5.87 -4.91
N SER A 28 -0.33 -6.07 -5.04
CA SER A 28 0.52 -6.24 -3.86
C SER A 28 0.61 -4.96 -3.03
N TRP A 29 0.59 -3.78 -3.66
CA TRP A 29 0.49 -2.53 -2.92
C TRP A 29 -0.80 -2.43 -2.11
N VAL A 30 -1.95 -2.79 -2.71
CA VAL A 30 -3.24 -2.82 -2.01
C VAL A 30 -3.16 -3.75 -0.81
N GLU A 31 -2.71 -4.99 -1.00
CA GLU A 31 -2.62 -6.00 0.06
C GLU A 31 -1.77 -5.51 1.25
N HIS A 32 -0.57 -5.00 1.00
CA HIS A 32 0.29 -4.46 2.06
C HIS A 32 -0.31 -3.23 2.76
N ILE A 33 -0.96 -2.35 2.00
CA ILE A 33 -1.61 -1.17 2.56
C ILE A 33 -2.81 -1.56 3.41
N GLU A 34 -3.60 -2.54 2.98
CA GLU A 34 -4.69 -3.11 3.76
C GLU A 34 -4.17 -3.72 5.05
N THR A 35 -3.13 -4.57 5.01
CA THR A 35 -2.50 -5.13 6.21
C THR A 35 -2.05 -4.03 7.20
N ILE A 36 -1.40 -2.98 6.71
CA ILE A 36 -0.99 -1.84 7.56
C ILE A 36 -2.21 -1.18 8.21
N ILE A 37 -3.30 -0.99 7.47
CA ILE A 37 -4.51 -0.37 7.99
C ILE A 37 -5.18 -1.29 9.01
N GLU A 38 -5.31 -2.59 8.74
CA GLU A 38 -5.88 -3.58 9.67
C GLU A 38 -5.17 -3.55 11.02
N GLU A 39 -3.84 -3.45 11.02
CA GLU A 39 -3.03 -3.44 12.23
C GLU A 39 -3.15 -2.13 13.04
N HIS A 40 -3.33 -0.99 12.37
CA HIS A 40 -3.15 0.34 13.00
C HIS A 40 -4.44 1.16 13.12
N GLN A 41 -5.34 1.10 12.14
CA GLN A 41 -6.60 1.85 12.06
C GLN A 41 -7.65 1.07 11.25
N PRO A 42 -8.09 -0.12 11.70
CA PRO A 42 -8.92 -1.03 10.90
C PRO A 42 -10.23 -0.41 10.43
N GLU A 43 -10.77 0.56 11.17
CA GLU A 43 -12.01 1.25 10.80
C GLU A 43 -11.90 2.04 9.48
N LEU A 44 -10.69 2.36 9.01
CA LEU A 44 -10.51 3.03 7.72
C LEU A 44 -10.88 2.14 6.53
N LEU A 45 -10.79 0.82 6.66
CA LEU A 45 -11.18 -0.11 5.58
C LEU A 45 -12.68 -0.08 5.31
N GLU A 46 -13.50 0.31 6.28
CA GLU A 46 -14.95 0.49 6.07
C GLU A 46 -15.27 1.77 5.29
N GLU A 47 -14.33 2.72 5.23
CA GLU A 47 -14.49 4.02 4.60
C GLU A 47 -13.79 4.15 3.25
N LEU A 48 -12.78 3.32 2.98
CA LEU A 48 -11.96 3.36 1.78
C LEU A 48 -12.42 2.34 0.75
N GLU A 49 -12.29 2.69 -0.53
CA GLU A 49 -12.41 1.75 -1.63
C GLU A 49 -11.08 1.73 -2.40
N PHE A 50 -10.53 0.54 -2.64
CA PHE A 50 -9.33 0.38 -3.46
C PHE A 50 -9.70 -0.10 -4.87
N GLU A 51 -8.99 0.40 -5.88
CA GLU A 51 -9.06 -0.14 -7.23
C GLU A 51 -7.92 -1.12 -7.44
N GLU A 52 -8.27 -2.39 -7.66
CA GLU A 52 -7.32 -3.45 -7.97
C GLU A 52 -7.18 -3.62 -9.49
N GLY A 53 -5.95 -3.91 -9.92
CA GLY A 53 -5.63 -4.29 -11.29
C GLY A 53 -4.88 -3.22 -12.10
N GLY A 54 -4.02 -3.69 -12.99
CA GLY A 54 -3.23 -2.85 -13.88
C GLY A 54 -1.97 -2.28 -13.25
N HIS A 55 -1.55 -1.11 -13.74
CA HIS A 55 -0.30 -0.44 -13.38
C HIS A 55 -0.52 0.75 -12.44
N THR A 56 -1.70 0.87 -11.84
CA THR A 56 -2.07 2.04 -11.04
C THR A 56 -2.67 1.59 -9.72
N PHE A 57 -2.14 2.10 -8.62
CA PHE A 57 -2.79 2.02 -7.32
C PHE A 57 -3.77 3.20 -7.20
N VAL A 58 -5.00 2.93 -6.77
CA VAL A 58 -5.97 3.98 -6.45
C VAL A 58 -6.68 3.67 -5.13
N ALA A 59 -6.74 4.67 -4.24
CA ALA A 59 -7.57 4.66 -3.04
C ALA A 59 -8.59 5.80 -3.10
N TYR A 60 -9.87 5.47 -2.97
CA TYR A 60 -10.97 6.41 -2.92
C TYR A 60 -11.39 6.63 -1.46
N ALA A 61 -11.35 7.89 -1.04
CA ALA A 61 -11.83 8.34 0.27
C ALA A 61 -13.07 9.24 0.10
N PRO A 62 -14.08 9.16 0.97
CA PRO A 62 -15.33 9.91 0.82
C PRO A 62 -15.13 11.42 1.00
N ASN A 63 -14.11 11.84 1.75
CA ASN A 63 -13.80 13.24 2.01
C ASN A 63 -12.31 13.44 2.38
N GLN A 64 -11.90 14.68 2.56
CA GLN A 64 -10.52 15.06 2.87
C GLN A 64 -10.04 14.51 4.22
N ALA A 65 -10.90 14.48 5.24
CA ALA A 65 -10.50 14.00 6.57
C ALA A 65 -10.13 12.51 6.54
N VAL A 66 -10.87 11.69 5.78
CA VAL A 66 -10.54 10.27 5.61
C VAL A 66 -9.26 10.08 4.81
N ALA A 67 -9.06 10.87 3.74
CA ALA A 67 -7.82 10.85 2.96
C ALA A 67 -6.59 11.21 3.82
N GLU A 68 -6.70 12.21 4.69
CA GLU A 68 -5.63 12.61 5.61
C GLU A 68 -5.32 11.52 6.65
N ARG A 69 -6.35 10.87 7.21
CA ARG A 69 -6.17 9.73 8.13
C ARG A 69 -5.46 8.56 7.45
N PHE A 70 -5.90 8.20 6.25
CA PHE A 70 -5.26 7.18 5.42
C PHE A 70 -3.77 7.48 5.19
N LEU A 71 -3.44 8.68 4.71
CA LEU A 71 -2.05 9.07 4.48
C LEU A 71 -1.23 9.07 5.78
N ALA A 72 -1.79 9.56 6.89
CA ALA A 72 -1.13 9.55 8.18
C ALA A 72 -0.87 8.12 8.70
N CYS A 73 -1.73 7.15 8.36
CA CYS A 73 -1.58 5.74 8.69
C CYS A 73 -0.49 5.06 7.85
N VAL A 74 -0.48 5.31 6.53
CA VAL A 74 0.33 4.55 5.56
C VAL A 74 1.74 5.14 5.37
N LEU A 75 1.89 6.47 5.32
CA LEU A 75 3.17 7.12 5.01
C LEU A 75 4.34 6.77 5.95
N PRO A 76 4.15 6.48 7.25
CA PRO A 76 5.23 6.01 8.12
C PRO A 76 5.91 4.71 7.65
N PHE A 77 5.24 3.92 6.82
CA PHE A 77 5.72 2.65 6.27
C PHE A 77 6.01 2.75 4.77
N PHE A 78 5.13 3.41 4.02
CA PHE A 78 5.16 3.43 2.56
C PHE A 78 5.62 4.76 1.95
N GLY A 79 5.84 5.79 2.75
CA GLY A 79 6.07 7.15 2.25
C GLY A 79 7.41 7.36 1.54
N THR A 80 8.38 6.45 1.71
CA THR A 80 9.70 6.51 1.05
C THR A 80 10.27 5.10 0.87
N LEU A 81 11.19 4.92 -0.09
CA LEU A 81 11.89 3.64 -0.30
C LEU A 81 12.58 3.09 0.97
N PRO A 82 13.31 3.87 1.79
CA PRO A 82 13.91 3.32 3.01
C PRO A 82 12.90 2.85 4.07
N LEU A 83 11.76 3.55 4.19
CA LEU A 83 10.68 3.12 5.10
C LEU A 83 10.03 1.83 4.59
N LEU A 84 9.77 1.77 3.29
CA LEU A 84 9.17 0.61 2.65
C LEU A 84 10.10 -0.60 2.77
N GLN A 85 11.40 -0.43 2.51
CA GLN A 85 12.39 -1.48 2.68
C GLN A 85 12.40 -2.02 4.11
N LYS A 86 12.33 -1.14 5.11
CA LYS A 86 12.28 -1.55 6.51
C LYS A 86 11.02 -2.36 6.81
N TYR A 87 9.86 -1.91 6.33
CA TYR A 87 8.59 -2.63 6.48
C TYR A 87 8.64 -4.02 5.83
N LEU A 88 9.03 -4.11 4.54
CA LEU A 88 9.10 -5.38 3.82
C LEU A 88 10.11 -6.37 4.42
N SER A 89 11.17 -5.88 5.07
CA SER A 89 12.11 -6.74 5.79
C SER A 89 11.56 -7.41 7.04
N GLN A 90 10.38 -6.97 7.50
CA GLN A 90 9.69 -7.45 8.70
C GLN A 90 8.42 -8.22 8.36
N ALA A 91 7.80 -7.94 7.22
CA ALA A 91 6.67 -8.69 6.69
C ALA A 91 7.12 -10.10 6.28
N ASP A 92 6.29 -11.10 6.57
CA ASP A 92 6.50 -12.47 6.13
C ASP A 92 5.78 -12.67 4.78
N PRO A 93 6.48 -12.99 3.67
CA PRO A 93 5.84 -13.26 2.38
C PRO A 93 4.80 -14.37 2.41
N ASP A 94 4.92 -15.31 3.34
CA ASP A 94 3.95 -16.41 3.48
C ASP A 94 2.61 -15.93 4.09
N ASP A 95 2.56 -14.73 4.67
CA ASP A 95 1.31 -14.09 5.15
C ASP A 95 0.52 -13.40 4.02
N PHE A 96 1.12 -13.26 2.83
CA PHE A 96 0.54 -12.61 1.65
C PHE A 96 0.24 -13.67 0.59
N PHE A 97 -0.83 -13.52 -0.18
CA PHE A 97 -1.32 -14.60 -1.05
C PHE A 97 -0.28 -15.07 -2.09
N ALA A 98 -0.08 -16.39 -2.14
CA ALA A 98 0.72 -17.14 -3.13
C ALA A 98 -0.02 -17.41 -4.46
#